data_AF-A0A160GDX2-F1
#
_entry.id   AF-A0A160GDX2-F1
#
_cell.length_a   1.000
_cell.length_b   1.000
_cell.length_c   1.000
_cell.angle_alpha   90.00
_cell.angle_beta   90.00
_cell.angle_gamma   90.00
#
_symmetry.space_group_name_H-M   'P 1'
#
loop_
_entity.id
_entity.type
_entity.pdbx_description
1 polymer ?
#
loop_
_entity_poly.entity_id
_entity_poly.type
_entity_poly.pdbx_seq_one_letter_code
_entity_poly.pdbx_strand_id
1 'polypeptide(L)'
;MLKLFKIGLAGLILATATVSHADITDTYNKTCGTCHDSGALNAPKKGDVATWNKLKSEKGMSALVKSTRQGMPRMPAMGLCQKCTNDDFEKLIEHMVK
;
A
#
# COMPACT_ATOMS: atom_id res chain seq x y z
N MET A 1 18.23 60.84 1.78
CA MET A 1 17.64 60.70 0.44
C MET A 1 16.85 59.40 0.40
N LEU A 2 15.56 59.54 0.15
CA LEU A 2 14.52 58.53 0.05
C LEU A 2 14.72 57.62 -1.17
N LYS A 3 14.77 56.28 -1.00
CA LYS A 3 14.34 55.26 -1.98
C LYS A 3 13.97 53.99 -1.19
N LEU A 4 12.68 53.75 -0.94
CA LEU A 4 11.71 53.04 -1.79
C LEU A 4 11.56 51.57 -1.36
N PHE A 5 10.46 51.32 -0.65
CA PHE A 5 9.56 50.17 -0.77
C PHE A 5 10.03 49.01 -1.64
N LYS A 6 10.04 47.81 -1.05
CA LYS A 6 9.38 46.61 -1.60
C LYS A 6 9.26 45.56 -0.51
N ILE A 7 8.10 45.54 0.13
CA ILE A 7 7.59 44.39 0.88
C ILE A 7 7.41 43.29 -0.19
N GLY A 8 8.37 42.38 -0.29
CA GLY A 8 8.24 41.19 -1.10
C GLY A 8 7.26 40.26 -0.42
N LEU A 9 6.04 40.18 -0.93
CA LEU A 9 5.04 39.19 -0.54
C LEU A 9 5.61 37.80 -0.87
N ALA A 10 6.19 37.12 0.12
CA ALA A 10 6.59 35.73 -0.02
C ALA A 10 5.31 34.89 -0.13
N GLY A 11 4.86 34.67 -1.37
CA GLY A 11 3.75 33.78 -1.67
C GLY A 11 4.10 32.36 -1.21
N LEU A 12 3.42 31.87 -0.19
CA LEU A 12 3.50 30.50 0.27
C LEU A 12 2.85 29.60 -0.80
N ILE A 13 3.67 29.05 -1.70
CA ILE A 13 3.22 28.03 -2.64
C ILE A 13 2.96 26.75 -1.82
N LEU A 14 1.69 26.44 -1.54
CA LEU A 14 1.31 25.11 -1.08
C LEU A 14 1.47 24.14 -2.26
N ALA A 15 2.65 23.53 -2.37
CA ALA A 15 2.84 22.39 -3.25
C ALA A 15 2.04 21.21 -2.70
N THR A 16 0.93 20.88 -3.35
CA THR A 16 0.18 19.66 -3.05
C THR A 16 1.01 18.47 -3.54
N ALA A 17 1.60 17.71 -2.62
CA ALA A 17 2.28 16.47 -2.96
C ALA A 17 1.25 15.46 -3.49
N THR A 18 1.27 15.21 -4.81
CA THR A 18 0.42 14.19 -5.42
C THR A 18 0.96 12.82 -5.05
N VAL A 19 0.30 12.12 -4.14
CA VAL A 19 0.60 10.72 -3.83
C VAL A 19 0.10 9.86 -5.00
N SER A 20 1.03 9.38 -5.82
CA SER A 20 0.72 8.47 -6.92
C SER A 20 0.39 7.09 -6.32
N HIS A 21 -0.84 6.62 -6.56
CA HIS A 21 -1.27 5.28 -6.16
C HIS A 21 -0.76 4.22 -7.15
N ALA A 22 -0.64 2.99 -6.66
CA ALA A 22 -0.27 1.84 -7.45
C ALA A 22 -1.39 1.43 -8.44
N ASP A 23 -1.00 0.94 -9.62
CA ASP A 23 -1.88 0.08 -10.41
C ASP A 23 -2.02 -1.25 -9.67
N ILE A 24 -3.19 -1.52 -9.12
CA ILE A 24 -3.41 -2.64 -8.21
C ILE A 24 -3.19 -3.99 -8.89
N THR A 25 -3.65 -4.15 -10.14
CA THR A 25 -3.55 -5.45 -10.82
C THR A 25 -2.12 -5.70 -11.26
N ASP A 26 -1.48 -4.71 -11.86
CA ASP A 26 -0.08 -4.82 -12.29
C ASP A 26 0.86 -5.01 -11.09
N THR A 27 0.64 -4.24 -10.02
CA THR A 27 1.42 -4.35 -8.78
C THR A 27 1.24 -5.72 -8.14
N TYR A 28 0.00 -6.22 -8.04
CA TYR A 28 -0.28 -7.57 -7.55
C TYR A 28 0.54 -8.61 -8.33
N ASN A 29 0.43 -8.61 -9.66
CA ASN A 29 1.12 -9.58 -10.52
C ASN A 29 2.64 -9.55 -10.37
N LYS A 30 3.23 -8.36 -10.22
CA LYS A 30 4.68 -8.17 -10.06
C LYS A 30 5.21 -8.48 -8.67
N THR A 31 4.34 -8.52 -7.66
CA THR A 31 4.74 -8.59 -6.25
C THR A 31 4.01 -9.70 -5.50
N CYS A 32 2.79 -9.44 -5.04
CA CYS A 32 2.00 -10.34 -4.20
C CYS A 32 1.73 -11.70 -4.86
N GLY A 33 1.43 -11.71 -6.17
CA GLY A 33 1.10 -12.90 -6.95
C GLY A 33 2.17 -13.98 -6.90
N THR A 34 3.44 -13.59 -6.77
CA THR A 34 4.60 -14.49 -6.62
C THR A 34 4.35 -15.61 -5.61
N CYS A 35 3.67 -15.31 -4.50
CA CYS A 35 3.32 -16.30 -3.48
C CYS A 35 1.81 -16.56 -3.41
N HIS A 36 1.00 -15.52 -3.57
CA HIS A 36 -0.43 -15.59 -3.32
C HIS A 36 -1.23 -16.24 -4.47
N ASP A 37 -0.69 -16.41 -5.67
CA ASP A 37 -1.39 -17.14 -6.74
C ASP A 37 -1.42 -18.65 -6.47
N SER A 38 -0.27 -19.23 -6.13
CA SER A 38 -0.13 -20.68 -5.92
C SER A 38 -0.32 -21.11 -4.46
N GLY A 39 -0.26 -20.15 -3.52
CA GLY A 39 -0.19 -20.42 -2.08
C GLY A 39 1.19 -20.88 -1.63
N ALA A 40 2.25 -20.47 -2.33
CA ALA A 40 3.63 -20.79 -1.98
C ALA A 40 3.91 -20.40 -0.53
N LEU A 41 4.73 -21.21 0.16
CA LEU A 41 5.08 -20.99 1.57
C LEU A 41 3.86 -20.95 2.53
N ASN A 42 2.74 -21.55 2.11
CA ASN A 42 1.43 -21.49 2.77
C ASN A 42 0.83 -20.07 2.83
N ALA A 43 1.08 -19.25 1.81
CA ALA A 43 0.42 -17.96 1.66
C ALA A 43 -1.10 -18.15 1.40
N PRO A 44 -1.97 -17.32 1.99
CA PRO A 44 -3.40 -17.31 1.65
C PRO A 44 -3.58 -17.05 0.14
N LYS A 45 -4.28 -17.95 -0.56
CA LYS A 45 -4.40 -17.83 -2.02
C LYS A 45 -5.30 -16.66 -2.40
N LYS A 46 -4.99 -15.97 -3.50
CA LYS A 46 -5.94 -15.05 -4.12
C LYS A 46 -7.21 -15.81 -4.51
N GLY A 47 -8.37 -15.22 -4.25
CA GLY A 47 -9.68 -15.83 -4.47
C GLY A 47 -10.12 -16.83 -3.40
N ASP A 48 -9.30 -17.12 -2.37
CA ASP A 48 -9.76 -17.85 -1.18
C ASP A 48 -10.57 -16.91 -0.28
N VAL A 49 -11.80 -16.63 -0.71
CA VAL A 49 -12.72 -15.68 -0.07
C VAL A 49 -12.94 -16.02 1.41
N ALA A 50 -13.04 -17.32 1.74
CA ALA A 50 -13.29 -17.76 3.11
C ALA A 50 -12.12 -17.44 4.03
N THR A 51 -10.89 -17.77 3.61
CA THR A 51 -9.67 -17.46 4.39
C THR A 51 -9.49 -15.96 4.55
N TRP A 52 -9.64 -15.18 3.48
CA TRP A 52 -9.46 -13.73 3.55
C TRP A 52 -10.52 -13.04 4.41
N ASN A 53 -11.79 -13.45 4.33
CA ASN A 53 -12.84 -12.90 5.17
C ASN A 53 -12.61 -13.22 6.65
N LYS A 54 -12.14 -14.43 6.98
CA LYS A 54 -11.75 -14.78 8.35
C LYS A 54 -10.61 -13.89 8.85
N LEU A 55 -9.56 -13.71 8.04
CA LEU A 55 -8.44 -12.83 8.40
C LEU A 55 -8.88 -11.38 8.63
N LYS A 56 -9.72 -10.83 7.74
CA LYS A 56 -10.29 -9.49 7.88
C LYS A 56 -11.15 -9.36 9.14
N SER A 57 -11.98 -10.36 9.45
CA SER A 57 -12.83 -10.36 10.64
C SER A 57 -12.02 -10.47 11.95
N GLU A 58 -10.95 -11.27 11.98
CA GLU A 58 -10.19 -11.52 13.21
C GLU A 58 -9.13 -10.44 13.49
N LYS A 59 -8.57 -9.84 12.45
CA LYS A 59 -7.44 -8.90 12.57
C LYS A 59 -7.83 -7.46 12.24
N GLY A 60 -8.79 -7.27 11.35
CA GLY A 60 -9.10 -5.97 10.75
C GLY A 60 -8.07 -5.56 9.69
N MET A 61 -8.50 -4.69 8.75
CA MET A 61 -7.67 -4.27 7.62
C MET A 61 -6.36 -3.59 8.05
N SER A 62 -6.42 -2.70 9.05
CA SER A 62 -5.24 -1.97 9.55
C SER A 62 -4.12 -2.89 10.04
N ALA A 63 -4.47 -3.98 10.73
CA ALA A 63 -3.48 -4.96 11.19
C ALA A 63 -2.86 -5.74 10.03
N LEU A 64 -3.66 -6.09 9.01
CA LEU A 64 -3.17 -6.79 7.81
C LEU A 64 -2.20 -5.91 7.01
N VAL A 65 -2.51 -4.62 6.84
CA VAL A 65 -1.60 -3.63 6.24
C VAL A 65 -0.32 -3.52 7.05
N LYS A 66 -0.42 -3.41 8.37
CA LYS A 66 0.75 -3.34 9.25
C LYS A 66 1.66 -4.56 9.10
N SER A 67 1.09 -5.77 9.12
CA SER A 67 1.83 -7.01 8.90
C SER A 67 2.48 -7.07 7.52
N THR A 68 1.78 -6.63 6.48
CA THR A 68 2.33 -6.55 5.11
C THR A 68 3.55 -5.64 5.04
N ARG A 69 3.49 -4.48 5.70
CA ARG A 69 4.60 -3.52 5.74
C ARG A 69 5.80 -4.03 6.54
N GLN A 70 5.54 -4.59 7.72
CA GLN A 70 6.59 -5.07 8.62
C GLN A 70 7.22 -6.39 8.14
N GLY A 71 6.48 -7.17 7.35
CA GLY A 71 6.85 -8.52 6.97
C GLY A 71 6.55 -9.53 8.09
N MET A 72 6.64 -10.81 7.72
CA MET A 72 6.45 -11.98 8.57
C MET A 72 7.45 -13.06 8.13
N PRO A 73 7.70 -14.13 8.91
CA PRO A 73 8.75 -15.11 8.60
C PRO A 73 8.75 -15.68 7.17
N ARG A 74 7.59 -15.73 6.50
CA ARG A 74 7.44 -16.22 5.11
C ARG A 74 6.88 -15.17 4.14
N MET A 75 6.81 -13.91 4.57
CA MET A 75 6.33 -12.78 3.77
C MET A 75 7.32 -11.62 3.93
N PRO A 76 8.07 -11.25 2.89
CA PRO A 76 8.99 -10.12 2.95
C PRO A 76 8.30 -8.81 3.36
N ALA A 77 9.03 -7.94 4.05
CA ALA A 77 8.55 -6.60 4.36
C ALA A 77 8.11 -5.86 3.10
N MET A 78 7.01 -5.10 3.23
CA MET A 78 6.34 -4.38 2.15
C MET A 78 5.76 -5.28 1.04
N GLY A 79 5.71 -6.60 1.21
CA GLY A 79 5.16 -7.51 0.20
C GLY A 79 5.80 -7.35 -1.18
N LEU A 80 7.11 -7.02 -1.22
CA LEU A 80 7.89 -6.68 -2.42
C LEU A 80 7.51 -5.36 -3.13
N CYS A 81 6.56 -4.59 -2.60
CA CYS A 81 6.19 -3.26 -3.11
C CYS A 81 6.75 -2.12 -2.24
N GLN A 82 7.99 -1.72 -2.47
CA GLN A 82 8.65 -0.67 -1.66
C GLN A 82 8.05 0.73 -1.82
N LYS A 83 7.28 0.96 -2.89
CA LYS A 83 6.64 2.24 -3.18
C LYS A 83 5.16 2.28 -2.78
N CYS A 84 4.60 1.15 -2.33
CA CYS A 84 3.19 1.07 -1.97
C CYS A 84 2.92 1.86 -0.68
N THR A 85 1.83 2.62 -0.73
CA THR A 85 1.23 3.30 0.42
C THR A 85 0.34 2.34 1.21
N ASN A 86 -0.18 2.79 2.35
CA ASN A 86 -1.17 2.01 3.11
C ASN A 86 -2.42 1.74 2.26
N ASP A 87 -2.94 2.76 1.58
CA ASP A 87 -4.10 2.66 0.69
C ASP A 87 -3.87 1.67 -0.45
N ASP A 88 -2.65 1.60 -1.00
CA ASP A 88 -2.30 0.60 -2.01
C ASP A 88 -2.36 -0.81 -1.42
N PHE A 89 -1.84 -1.01 -0.21
CA PHE A 89 -1.91 -2.32 0.46
C PHE A 89 -3.34 -2.72 0.81
N GLU A 90 -4.20 -1.80 1.24
CA GLU A 90 -5.62 -2.10 1.46
C GLU A 90 -6.28 -2.58 0.17
N LYS A 91 -6.04 -1.87 -0.94
CA LYS A 91 -6.58 -2.22 -2.25
C LYS A 91 -6.01 -3.54 -2.79
N LEU A 92 -4.72 -3.82 -2.55
CA LEU A 92 -4.09 -5.11 -2.90
C LEU A 92 -4.68 -6.25 -2.07
N ILE A 93 -4.93 -6.05 -0.78
CA ILE A 93 -5.59 -7.05 0.07
C ILE A 93 -7.02 -7.31 -0.42
N GLU A 94 -7.78 -6.27 -0.76
CA GLU A 94 -9.10 -6.45 -1.36
C GLU A 94 -9.05 -7.10 -2.75
N HIS A 95 -7.99 -6.87 -3.52
CA HIS A 95 -7.76 -7.58 -4.78
C HIS A 95 -7.50 -9.07 -4.56
N MET A 96 -6.86 -9.46 -3.46
CA MET A 96 -6.63 -10.87 -3.11
C MET A 96 -7.90 -11.60 -2.66
N VAL A 97 -8.90 -10.89 -2.15
CA VAL A 97 -10.20 -11.48 -1.78
C VAL A 97 -10.97 -11.94 -3.02
N LYS A 98 -10.78 -11.28 -4.17
CA LYS A 98 -11.48 -11.55 -5.43
C LYS A 98 -10.77 -12.64 -6.24
#